data_AF-A0A6L7YLT5-F1
#
_entry.id   AF-A0A6L7YLT5-F1
#
_cell.length_a   1.000
_cell.length_b   1.000
_cell.length_c   1.000
_cell.angle_alpha   90.00
_cell.angle_beta   90.00
_cell.angle_gamma   90.00
#
_symmetry.space_group_name_H-M   'P 1'
#
loop_
_entity.id
_entity.type
_entity.pdbx_description
1 polymer ?
#
loop_
_entity_poly.entity_id
_entity_poly.type
_entity_poly.pdbx_seq_one_letter_code
_entity_poly.pdbx_strand_id
1 'polypeptide(L)' 'MENSHKKEEIIDQQDNSGTPSIQEIILKHAEKIPDEALSEFPPDFTENLDHYLYGMPKKSP' A
#
# COMPACT_ATOMS: atom_id res chain seq x y z
N MET A 1 7.07 -13.03 -33.92
CA MET A 1 6.14 -13.38 -32.83
C MET A 1 6.40 -12.38 -31.72
N GLU A 2 5.53 -11.38 -31.71
CA GLU A 2 5.38 -10.32 -30.72
C GLU A 2 4.95 -10.97 -29.40
N ASN A 3 5.58 -10.61 -28.29
CA ASN A 3 4.96 -10.67 -26.97
C ASN A 3 5.70 -9.73 -26.02
N SER A 4 5.24 -8.48 -26.09
CA SER A 4 5.10 -7.50 -25.02
C SER A 4 5.12 -8.08 -23.61
N HIS A 5 6.27 -7.99 -22.92
CA HIS A 5 6.28 -7.73 -21.49
C HIS A 5 6.78 -6.32 -21.31
N LYS A 6 5.84 -5.40 -21.53
CA LYS A 6 5.94 -3.99 -21.19
C LYS A 6 6.19 -3.96 -19.67
N LYS A 7 7.46 -3.84 -19.29
CA LYS A 7 7.83 -3.46 -17.93
C LYS A 7 7.10 -2.15 -17.69
N GLU A 8 6.09 -2.18 -16.82
CA GLU A 8 5.47 -0.98 -16.30
C GLU A 8 6.57 -0.25 -15.54
N GLU A 9 7.21 0.66 -16.26
CA GLU A 9 8.06 1.70 -15.72
C GLU A 9 7.14 2.53 -14.82
N ILE A 10 7.14 2.19 -13.53
CA ILE A 10 6.54 3.02 -12.50
C ILE A 10 7.39 4.28 -12.51
N ILE A 11 6.85 5.30 -13.16
CA ILE A 11 7.46 6.61 -13.30
C ILE A 11 7.58 7.18 -11.88
N ASP A 12 8.77 7.08 -11.30
CA ASP A 12 9.16 7.75 -10.07
C ASP A 12 9.34 9.24 -10.40
N GLN A 13 8.21 9.94 -10.54
CA GLN A 13 8.20 11.38 -10.57
C GLN A 13 8.53 11.86 -9.16
N GLN A 14 9.84 11.97 -8.87
CA GLN A 14 10.34 12.73 -7.74
C GLN A 14 9.97 14.20 -7.93
N ASP A 15 8.77 14.54 -7.45
CA ASP A 15 8.31 15.90 -7.30
C ASP A 15 9.12 16.53 -6.14
N ASN A 16 10.16 17.27 -6.50
CA ASN A 16 11.14 17.89 -5.58
C ASN A 16 10.53 19.14 -4.90
N SER A 17 9.30 19.01 -4.43
CA SER A 17 8.69 19.94 -3.48
C SER A 17 9.15 19.53 -2.08
N GLY A 18 9.59 20.45 -1.22
CA GLY A 18 10.09 20.13 0.12
C GLY A 18 9.07 19.48 1.08
N THR A 19 7.91 19.07 0.58
CA THR A 19 6.89 18.29 1.27
C THR A 19 7.09 16.80 0.99
N PRO A 20 7.18 15.95 2.02
CA PRO A 20 7.30 14.52 1.84
C PRO A 20 6.06 13.96 1.14
N SER A 21 6.28 12.99 0.28
CA SER A 21 5.22 12.21 -0.35
C SER A 21 4.36 11.50 0.69
N ILE A 22 3.12 11.17 0.31
CA ILE A 22 2.21 10.39 1.15
C ILE A 22 2.86 9.05 1.54
N GLN A 23 3.61 8.43 0.62
CA GLN A 23 4.29 7.16 0.89
C GLN A 23 5.39 7.30 1.95
N GLU A 24 6.22 8.34 1.88
CA GLU A 24 7.24 8.61 2.91
C GLU A 24 6.63 8.88 4.28
N ILE A 25 5.51 9.60 4.32
CA ILE A 25 4.76 9.83 5.56
C ILE A 25 4.26 8.50 6.13
N ILE A 26 3.64 7.65 5.30
CA ILE A 26 3.14 6.34 5.73
C ILE A 26 4.28 5.49 6.28
N LEU A 27 5.41 5.39 5.57
CA LEU A 27 6.57 4.58 5.99
C LEU A 27 7.11 5.04 7.34
N LYS A 28 7.30 6.35 7.53
CA LYS A 28 7.76 6.94 8.79
C LYS A 28 6.86 6.59 9.99
N HIS A 29 5.57 6.36 9.74
CA HIS A 29 4.62 5.97 10.78
C HIS A 29 4.51 4.45 10.92
N ALA A 30 4.62 3.70 9.83
CA ALA A 30 4.61 2.23 9.82
C ALA A 30 5.75 1.64 10.66
N GLU A 31 6.93 2.27 10.65
CA GLU A 31 8.09 1.87 11.48
C GLU A 31 7.81 1.87 12.99
N LYS A 32 6.73 2.52 13.44
CA LYS A 32 6.36 2.60 14.86
C LYS A 32 5.40 1.50 15.29
N ILE A 33 4.92 0.68 14.35
CA ILE A 33 3.98 -0.40 14.62
C ILE A 33 4.79 -1.60 15.11
N PRO A 34 4.52 -2.15 16.31
CA PRO A 34 5.18 -3.36 16.79
C PRO A 34 4.90 -4.58 15.91
N ASP A 35 5.87 -5.50 15.82
CA ASP A 35 5.74 -6.72 15.01
C ASP A 35 4.57 -7.60 15.46
N GLU A 36 4.28 -7.63 16.76
CA GLU A 36 3.14 -8.37 17.30
C GLU A 36 1.82 -7.82 16.74
N ALA A 37 1.69 -6.50 16.65
CA ALA A 37 0.50 -5.86 16.07
C ALA A 37 0.40 -6.11 14.55
N LEU A 38 1.53 -6.14 13.85
CA LEU A 38 1.57 -6.50 12.42
C LEU A 38 1.11 -7.95 12.19
N SER A 39 1.37 -8.85 13.13
CA SER A 39 0.95 -10.26 13.05
C SER A 39 -0.57 -10.47 13.19
N GLU A 40 -1.29 -9.48 13.74
CA GLU A 40 -2.75 -9.52 13.85
C GLU A 40 -3.45 -9.10 12.55
N PHE A 41 -2.72 -8.64 11.54
CA PHE A 41 -3.31 -8.26 10.27
C PHE A 41 -3.89 -9.47 9.55
N PRO A 42 -5.13 -9.37 9.05
CA PRO A 42 -5.74 -10.46 8.31
C PRO A 42 -5.02 -10.66 6.96
N PRO A 43 -4.99 -11.90 6.44
CA PRO A 43 -4.23 -12.24 5.24
C PRO A 43 -4.74 -11.52 3.97
N ASP A 44 -5.97 -11.03 3.99
CA ASP A 44 -6.64 -10.31 2.92
C ASP A 44 -6.77 -8.81 3.21
N PHE A 45 -5.98 -8.29 4.16
CA PHE A 45 -6.02 -6.90 4.59
C PHE A 45 -5.94 -5.90 3.43
N THR A 46 -4.97 -6.08 2.52
CA THR A 46 -4.77 -5.16 1.39
C THR A 46 -5.96 -5.18 0.43
N GLU A 47 -6.58 -6.34 0.21
CA GLU A 47 -7.73 -6.49 -0.69
C GLU A 47 -9.01 -5.90 -0.08
N ASN A 48 -9.09 -5.90 1.26
CA ASN A 48 -10.26 -5.53 2.04
C ASN A 48 -10.00 -4.32 2.95
N LEU A 49 -9.07 -3.45 2.59
CA LEU A 49 -8.69 -2.30 3.42
C LEU A 49 -9.90 -1.43 3.77
N ASP A 50 -10.77 -1.16 2.79
CA ASP A 50 -11.99 -0.36 2.99
C ASP A 50 -12.96 -1.00 4.01
N HIS A 51 -13.01 -2.34 4.06
CA HIS A 51 -13.81 -3.05 5.06
C HIS A 51 -13.27 -2.79 6.47
N TYR A 52 -11.95 -2.87 6.65
CA TYR A 52 -11.32 -2.67 7.97
C TYR A 52 -11.31 -1.21 8.41
N LEU A 53 -11.15 -0.25 7.49
CA LEU A 53 -11.12 1.17 7.81
C LEU A 53 -12.51 1.79 7.97
N TYR A 54 -13.48 1.34 7.16
CA TYR A 54 -14.78 2.01 7.03
C TYR A 54 -15.98 1.10 7.29
N GLY A 55 -15.77 -0.19 7.59
CA GLY A 55 -16.85 -1.15 7.82
C GLY A 55 -17.64 -1.51 6.55
N MET A 56 -17.10 -1.22 5.36
CA MET A 56 -17.74 -1.57 4.09
C MET A 56 -17.85 -3.09 3.93
N PRO A 57 -18.76 -3.60 3.08
CA PRO A 57 -18.81 -5.04 2.80
C PRO A 57 -17.47 -5.57 2.30
N LYS A 58 -17.04 -6.71 2.85
CA LYS A 58 -15.83 -7.41 2.44
C LYS A 58 -15.97 -7.87 0.99
N LYS A 59 -14.93 -7.66 0.17
CA LYS A 59 -14.85 -8.22 -1.17
C LYS A 59 -14.63 -9.72 -1.04
N SER A 60 -15.52 -10.48 -1.65
CA SER A 60 -15.35 -11.93 -1.75
C SER A 60 -14.39 -12.23 -2.90
N PRO A 61 -13.48 -13.22 -2.74
CA PRO A 61 -12.63 -13.69 -3.83
C PRO A 61 -13.43 -14.29 -4.98
#